data_AF-A0A846NDG2-F1
#
_entry.id   AF-A0A846NDG2-F1
#
_cell.length_a   1.000
_cell.length_b   1.000
_cell.length_c   1.000
_cell.angle_alpha   90.00
_cell.angle_beta   90.00
_cell.angle_gamma   90.00
#
_symmetry.space_group_name_H-M   'P 1'
#
loop_
_entity.id
_entity.type
_entity.pdbx_description
1 polymer ?
#
loop_
_entity_poly.entity_id
_entity_poly.type
_entity_poly.pdbx_seq_one_letter_code
_entity_poly.pdbx_strand_id
1 'polypeptide(L)'
;MVAAQRTPYLAPGLILEALRKAQGAIYYSLGEPAFVGAIVSENLLEESIDDPVLRFLVEIERTVQRFGQSPDPSHEAAMKEANTLVELASDVVELFTGETA
;
A
#
# COMPACT_ATOMS: atom_id res chain seq x y z
N MET A 1 -15.45 2.49 -31.41
CA MET A 1 -14.87 3.05 -30.17
C MET A 1 -15.97 3.37 -29.15
N VAL A 2 -16.62 2.36 -28.56
CA VAL A 2 -17.65 2.57 -27.50
C VAL A 2 -17.63 1.41 -26.47
N ALA A 3 -16.47 0.96 -26.04
CA ALA A 3 -16.39 -0.10 -25.00
C ALA A 3 -15.64 0.34 -23.73
N ALA A 4 -14.81 1.38 -23.79
CA ALA A 4 -14.02 1.85 -22.65
C ALA A 4 -14.80 2.73 -21.65
N GLN A 5 -16.10 2.99 -21.85
CA GLN A 5 -16.91 3.85 -20.97
C GLN A 5 -17.69 3.09 -19.89
N ARG A 6 -17.53 1.76 -19.79
CA ARG A 6 -18.28 0.95 -18.82
C ARG A 6 -17.36 0.15 -17.90
N THR A 7 -16.76 0.81 -16.91
CA THR A 7 -16.65 0.30 -15.51
C THR A 7 -15.97 1.32 -14.57
N PRO A 8 -16.56 2.52 -14.34
CA PRO A 8 -16.04 3.43 -13.31
C PRO A 8 -16.20 2.90 -11.87
N TYR A 9 -17.00 1.85 -11.65
CA TYR A 9 -17.24 1.26 -10.32
C TYR A 9 -16.23 0.17 -9.89
N LEU A 10 -15.42 -0.38 -10.81
CA LEU A 10 -14.41 -1.39 -10.46
C LEU A 10 -13.05 -0.79 -10.09
N ALA A 11 -12.79 0.45 -10.50
CA ALA A 11 -11.49 1.07 -10.32
C ALA A 11 -11.08 1.26 -8.84
N PRO A 12 -11.96 1.66 -7.91
CA PRO A 12 -11.58 1.77 -6.50
C PRO A 12 -11.18 0.43 -5.86
N GLY A 13 -11.87 -0.66 -6.24
CA GLY A 13 -11.56 -2.00 -5.75
C GLY A 13 -10.22 -2.52 -6.26
N LEU A 14 -9.90 -2.25 -7.54
CA LEU A 14 -8.62 -2.63 -8.14
C LEU A 14 -7.45 -1.84 -7.56
N ILE A 15 -7.64 -0.55 -7.27
CA ILE A 15 -6.64 0.28 -6.61
C ILE A 15 -6.32 -0.28 -5.21
N LEU A 16 -7.35 -0.56 -4.41
CA LEU A 16 -7.17 -1.14 -3.08
C LEU A 16 -6.49 -2.50 -3.13
N GLU A 17 -6.80 -3.33 -4.12
CA GLU A 17 -6.16 -4.64 -4.29
C GLU A 17 -4.68 -4.50 -4.67
N ALA A 18 -4.33 -3.56 -5.55
CA ALA A 18 -2.95 -3.26 -5.91
C ALA A 18 -2.16 -2.78 -4.68
N LEU A 19 -2.73 -1.87 -3.90
CA LEU A 19 -2.16 -1.36 -2.66
C LEU A 19 -1.89 -2.48 -1.63
N ARG A 20 -2.85 -3.37 -1.41
CA ARG A 20 -2.69 -4.53 -0.52
C ARG A 20 -1.61 -5.49 -0.99
N LYS A 21 -1.49 -5.71 -2.30
CA LYS A 21 -0.43 -6.54 -2.88
C LYS A 21 0.95 -5.91 -2.71
N ALA A 22 1.06 -4.60 -2.96
CA ALA A 22 2.30 -3.84 -2.76
C ALA A 22 2.74 -3.88 -1.29
N GLN A 23 1.82 -3.62 -0.35
CA GLN A 23 2.08 -3.76 1.07
C GLN A 23 2.51 -5.18 1.47
N GLY A 24 1.81 -6.19 0.95
CA GLY A 24 2.16 -7.60 1.20
C GLY A 24 3.58 -7.91 0.72
N ALA A 25 3.97 -7.45 -0.47
CA ALA A 25 5.32 -7.62 -1.00
C ALA A 25 6.37 -7.01 -0.07
N ILE A 26 6.14 -5.79 0.44
CA ILE A 26 7.03 -5.16 1.44
C ILE A 26 7.17 -6.03 2.68
N TYR A 27 6.07 -6.57 3.21
CA TYR A 27 6.12 -7.39 4.42
C TYR A 27 6.87 -8.70 4.19
N TYR A 28 6.72 -9.34 3.02
CA TYR A 28 7.47 -10.53 2.64
C TYR A 28 8.96 -10.25 2.46
N SER A 29 9.33 -9.09 1.90
CA SER A 29 10.73 -8.69 1.74
C SER A 29 11.45 -8.49 3.07
N LEU A 30 10.71 -8.07 4.11
CA LEU A 30 11.26 -7.83 5.45
C LEU A 30 11.24 -9.08 6.35
N GLY A 31 10.42 -10.09 6.03
CA GLY A 31 10.30 -11.32 6.80
C GLY A 31 8.96 -12.02 6.61
N GLU A 32 8.43 -12.56 7.71
CA GLU A 32 7.13 -13.25 7.69
C GLU A 32 5.99 -12.23 7.94
N PRO A 33 5.06 -12.04 6.97
CA PRO A 33 4.06 -10.97 7.05
C PRO A 33 3.16 -11.02 8.28
N ALA A 34 2.89 -12.19 8.84
CA ALA A 34 2.07 -12.30 10.05
C ALA A 34 2.74 -11.56 11.24
N PHE A 35 4.06 -11.63 11.36
CA PHE A 35 4.79 -10.93 12.43
C PHE A 35 4.97 -9.45 12.13
N VAL A 36 5.35 -9.10 10.90
CA VAL A 36 5.50 -7.70 10.49
C VAL A 36 4.16 -6.96 10.66
N GLY A 37 3.06 -7.55 10.17
CA GLY A 37 1.73 -6.98 10.29
C GLY A 37 1.26 -6.83 11.74
N ALA A 38 1.64 -7.74 12.64
CA ALA A 38 1.32 -7.62 14.07
C ALA A 38 2.01 -6.39 14.68
N ILE A 39 3.32 -6.22 14.44
CA ILE A 39 4.09 -5.07 14.94
C ILE A 39 3.50 -3.76 14.40
N VAL A 40 3.19 -3.70 13.11
CA VAL A 40 2.58 -2.51 12.50
C VAL A 40 1.22 -2.21 13.13
N SER A 41 0.38 -3.23 13.31
CA SER A 41 -0.98 -3.07 13.86
C SER A 41 -0.98 -2.55 15.29
N GLU A 42 -0.04 -3.00 16.12
CA GLU A 42 0.13 -2.53 17.51
C GLU A 42 0.45 -1.02 17.58
N ASN A 43 1.09 -0.47 16.55
CA ASN A 43 1.57 0.91 16.52
C ASN A 43 0.65 1.86 15.73
N LEU A 44 -0.49 1.38 15.20
CA LEU A 44 -1.37 2.18 14.35
C LEU A 44 -1.96 3.41 15.04
N LEU A 45 -2.16 3.34 16.36
CA LEU A 45 -2.74 4.41 17.18
C LEU A 45 -1.69 5.30 17.83
N GLU A 46 -0.40 5.01 17.67
CA GLU A 46 0.65 5.84 18.25
C GLU A 46 0.76 7.18 17.54
N GLU A 47 0.84 8.25 18.33
CA GLU A 47 0.98 9.62 17.83
C GLU A 47 2.37 9.89 17.25
N SER A 48 3.40 9.23 17.80
CA SER A 48 4.79 9.38 17.37
C SER A 48 5.50 8.04 17.40
N ILE A 49 6.16 7.71 16.30
CA ILE A 49 6.98 6.50 16.16
C ILE A 49 8.42 6.96 15.85
N ASP A 50 9.34 6.66 16.75
CA ASP A 50 10.74 7.08 16.65
C ASP A 50 11.53 6.26 15.65
N ASP A 51 11.23 4.96 15.55
CA ASP A 51 11.90 4.07 14.59
C ASP A 51 11.44 4.40 13.15
N PRO A 52 12.37 4.80 12.26
CA PRO A 52 12.00 5.28 10.93
C PRO A 52 11.44 4.16 10.04
N VAL A 53 11.85 2.90 10.25
CA VAL A 53 11.35 1.75 9.48
C VAL A 53 9.93 1.42 9.93
N LEU A 54 9.68 1.38 11.22
CA LEU A 54 8.35 1.15 11.77
C LEU A 54 7.39 2.27 11.37
N ARG A 55 7.82 3.53 11.46
CA ARG A 55 7.01 4.68 11.03
C ARG A 55 6.61 4.55 9.56
N PHE A 56 7.57 4.21 8.70
CA PHE A 56 7.32 3.97 7.28
C PHE A 56 6.27 2.88 7.05
N LEU A 57 6.38 1.74 7.74
CA LEU A 57 5.43 0.62 7.60
C LEU A 57 4.02 0.98 8.11
N VAL A 58 3.95 1.76 9.19
CA VAL A 58 2.68 2.26 9.75
C VAL A 58 2.04 3.29 8.81
N GLU A 59 2.82 4.16 8.17
CA GLU A 59 2.32 5.11 7.18
C GLU A 59 1.73 4.40 5.95
N ILE A 60 2.37 3.31 5.50
CA ILE A 60 1.83 2.45 4.43
C ILE A 60 0.49 1.85 4.85
N GLU A 61 0.40 1.19 6.01
CA GLU A 61 -0.86 0.58 6.48
C GLU A 61 -1.98 1.63 6.62
N ARG A 62 -1.69 2.80 7.21
CA ARG A 62 -2.64 3.91 7.30
C ARG A 62 -3.13 4.36 5.94
N THR A 63 -2.24 4.37 4.94
CA THR A 63 -2.59 4.72 3.56
C THR A 63 -3.53 3.66 2.97
N VAL A 64 -3.17 2.37 3.04
CA VAL A 64 -4.01 1.28 2.54
C VAL A 64 -5.39 1.27 3.22
N GLN A 65 -5.46 1.50 4.53
CA GLN A 65 -6.73 1.59 5.26
C GLN A 65 -7.59 2.77 4.81
N ARG A 66 -6.99 3.93 4.52
CA ARG A 66 -7.70 5.12 4.03
C ARG A 66 -8.45 4.83 2.72
N PHE A 67 -7.79 4.14 1.78
CA PHE A 67 -8.41 3.70 0.53
C PHE A 67 -9.54 2.69 0.74
N GLY A 68 -9.48 1.88 1.79
CA GLY A 68 -10.52 0.92 2.15
C GLY A 68 -11.74 1.55 2.82
N GLN A 69 -11.56 2.64 3.58
CA GLN A 69 -12.63 3.31 4.34
C GLN A 69 -13.33 4.41 3.55
N SER A 70 -12.60 5.16 2.72
CA SER A 70 -13.15 6.19 1.84
C SER A 70 -12.31 6.29 0.56
N PRO A 71 -12.77 5.74 -0.57
CA PRO A 71 -12.11 6.00 -1.85
C PRO A 71 -12.17 7.51 -2.12
N ASP A 72 -11.01 8.13 -2.36
CA ASP A 72 -10.89 9.56 -2.66
C ASP A 72 -11.88 9.95 -3.78
N PRO A 73 -12.67 11.03 -3.62
CA PRO A 73 -13.54 11.51 -4.70
C PRO A 73 -12.77 11.84 -5.98
N SER A 74 -11.46 12.13 -5.88
CA SER A 74 -10.56 12.32 -7.02
C SER A 74 -9.89 11.01 -7.41
N HIS A 75 -10.45 10.34 -8.42
CA HIS A 75 -9.90 9.11 -9.00
C HIS A 75 -8.44 9.29 -9.49
N GLU A 76 -8.05 10.48 -9.96
CA GLU A 76 -6.69 10.75 -10.44
C GLU A 76 -5.67 10.84 -9.29
N ALA A 77 -6.04 11.48 -8.18
CA ALA A 77 -5.19 11.55 -6.99
C ALA A 77 -5.00 10.17 -6.37
N ALA A 78 -6.09 9.40 -6.25
CA ALA A 78 -6.09 8.01 -5.80
C ALA A 78 -5.14 7.13 -6.62
N MET A 79 -5.21 7.23 -7.96
CA MET A 79 -4.34 6.47 -8.85
C MET A 79 -2.86 6.85 -8.70
N LYS A 80 -2.56 8.14 -8.53
CA LYS A 80 -1.19 8.63 -8.36
C LYS A 80 -0.58 8.13 -7.06
N GLU A 81 -1.29 8.24 -5.95
CA GLU A 81 -0.83 7.76 -4.64
C GLU A 81 -0.64 6.24 -4.65
N ALA A 82 -1.53 5.50 -5.29
CA ALA A 82 -1.39 4.06 -5.48
C ALA A 82 -0.15 3.69 -6.31
N ASN A 83 0.11 4.41 -7.42
CA ASN A 83 1.28 4.18 -8.25
C ASN A 83 2.58 4.43 -7.47
N THR A 84 2.64 5.51 -6.68
CA THR A 84 3.79 5.80 -5.81
C THR A 84 4.04 4.69 -4.79
N LEU A 85 2.99 4.12 -4.18
CA LEU A 85 3.16 3.04 -3.21
C LEU A 85 3.61 1.74 -3.87
N VAL A 86 3.16 1.46 -5.10
CA VAL A 86 3.64 0.31 -5.89
C VAL A 86 5.11 0.47 -6.27
N GLU A 87 5.52 1.66 -6.74
CA GLU A 87 6.92 1.96 -7.06
C GLU A 87 7.81 1.77 -5.82
N LEU A 88 7.39 2.32 -4.68
CA LEU A 88 8.08 2.16 -3.41
C LEU A 88 8.18 0.69 -2.98
N ALA A 89 7.13 -0.11 -3.16
CA ALA A 89 7.18 -1.53 -2.88
C ALA A 89 8.19 -2.26 -3.77
N SER A 90 8.28 -1.89 -5.04
CA SER A 90 9.30 -2.40 -5.96
C SER A 90 10.71 -2.06 -5.47
N ASP A 91 10.96 -0.80 -5.08
CA ASP A 91 12.26 -0.37 -4.58
C ASP A 91 12.66 -1.14 -3.31
N VAL A 92 11.71 -1.40 -2.40
CA VAL A 92 11.95 -2.19 -1.19
C VAL A 92 12.23 -3.65 -1.53
N VAL A 93 11.44 -4.27 -2.41
CA VAL A 93 11.68 -5.65 -2.85
C VAL A 93 13.07 -5.77 -3.46
N GLU A 94 13.43 -4.89 -4.39
CA GLU A 94 14.75 -4.89 -5.00
C GLU A 94 15.86 -4.71 -3.96
N LEU A 95 15.69 -3.79 -3.01
CA LEU A 95 16.69 -3.54 -1.98
C LEU A 95 16.94 -4.74 -1.06
N PHE A 96 15.88 -5.48 -0.68
CA PHE A 96 15.97 -6.55 0.32
C PHE A 96 16.13 -7.95 -0.29
N THR A 97 15.63 -8.20 -1.49
CA THR A 97 15.71 -9.52 -2.14
C THR A 97 16.67 -9.56 -3.33
N GLY A 98 17.01 -8.39 -3.90
CA GLY A 98 17.77 -8.29 -5.15
C GLY A 98 16.95 -8.70 -6.39
N GLU A 99 15.64 -8.91 -6.24
CA GLU A 99 14.72 -9.25 -7.32
C GLU A 99 14.00 -7.99 -7.83
N THR A 100 13.75 -7.93 -9.13
CA THR A 100 12.92 -6.87 -9.73
C THR A 100 11.47 -7.34 -9.75
N ALA A 101 10.57 -6.55 -9.15
CA ALA A 101 9.14 -6.86 -9.02
C ALA A 101 8.34 -6.68 -10.32
#